data_AF-A0A9D5JT33-F1
#
_entry.id   AF-A0A9D5JT33-F1
#
_cell.length_a   1.000
_cell.length_b   1.000
_cell.length_c   1.000
_cell.angle_alpha   90.00
_cell.angle_beta   90.00
_cell.angle_gamma   90.00
#
_symmetry.space_group_name_H-M   'P 1'
#
loop_
_entity.id
_entity.type
_entity.pdbx_description
1 polymer ?
#
loop_
_entity_poly.entity_id
_entity_poly.type
_entity_poly.pdbx_seq_one_letter_code
_entity_poly.pdbx_strand_id
1 'polypeptide(L)'
;WQNGDLAFVAWAVSGIHAPDFMLNSLDLWESETESVEAKPEIPKNYTAQDIGRKVATLLNGYSAKLGNTDNVVVMGLNSATTGRMAIVFYRQLTVSDFLARLQEWHTQCSWLQRFSKDTKFIGAPAPKDIAKASYGNDVDTKLCNATVERLIPCIIDGTPIPRDLVLSTTRRACKRHSLDAWEWEKTLGIACSLYRYSHQKEEYTMAIDRSRKSRDYLYGRLLAVADCLEGFALSEVEKGRPTNAARLMQRFANHPCSTWRTIELALAPYKARLGHKIKKYDDELQQIMCLFDPDEFIKDDTPLSGEFLLGFHSQRAELYKKATKSDANTEEESKEVKL
;
A
#
# COMPACT_ATOMS: atom_id res chain seq x y z
N TRP A 1 -8.85 -2.68 -20.48
CA TRP A 1 -8.38 -1.34 -20.06
C TRP A 1 -8.00 -0.46 -21.25
N GLN A 2 -8.32 0.83 -21.24
CA GLN A 2 -7.89 1.82 -22.25
C GLN A 2 -7.51 3.15 -21.60
N ASN A 3 -6.44 3.79 -22.09
CA ASN A 3 -6.03 5.13 -21.66
C ASN A 3 -5.44 5.91 -22.85
N GLY A 4 -6.24 6.80 -23.43
CA GLY A 4 -5.90 7.44 -24.70
C GLY A 4 -5.79 6.40 -25.82
N ASP A 5 -4.65 6.41 -26.52
CA ASP A 5 -4.39 5.55 -27.68
C ASP A 5 -3.93 4.13 -27.31
N LEU A 6 -3.64 3.86 -26.04
CA LEU A 6 -3.19 2.56 -25.56
C LEU A 6 -4.34 1.75 -24.96
N ALA A 7 -4.50 0.51 -25.41
CA ALA A 7 -5.48 -0.43 -24.88
C ALA A 7 -4.83 -1.79 -24.58
N PHE A 8 -5.28 -2.43 -23.50
CA PHE A 8 -4.94 -3.79 -23.13
C PHE A 8 -6.20 -4.63 -22.98
N VAL A 9 -6.18 -5.82 -23.59
CA VAL A 9 -7.30 -6.76 -23.62
C VAL A 9 -6.78 -8.18 -23.36
N ALA A 10 -7.63 -9.00 -22.73
CA ALA A 10 -7.40 -10.43 -22.56
C ALA A 10 -8.68 -11.20 -22.87
N TRP A 11 -8.55 -12.32 -23.56
CA TRP A 11 -9.67 -13.23 -23.85
C TRP A 11 -9.18 -14.67 -23.97
N ALA A 12 -10.05 -15.63 -23.66
CA ALA A 12 -9.78 -17.03 -23.93
C ALA A 12 -10.06 -17.37 -25.40
N VAL A 13 -9.31 -18.29 -25.97
CA VAL A 13 -9.48 -18.72 -27.37
C VAL A 13 -10.87 -19.35 -27.60
N SER A 14 -11.49 -19.96 -26.59
CA SER A 14 -12.91 -20.36 -26.62
C SER A 14 -13.93 -19.22 -26.77
N GLY A 15 -13.50 -17.96 -26.68
CA GLY A 15 -14.37 -16.78 -26.72
C GLY A 15 -14.98 -16.40 -25.38
N ILE A 16 -14.59 -17.07 -24.29
CA ILE A 16 -15.00 -16.72 -22.92
C ILE A 16 -14.15 -15.54 -22.42
N HIS A 17 -14.79 -14.61 -21.70
CA HIS A 17 -14.13 -13.47 -21.10
C HIS A 17 -13.11 -13.90 -20.03
N ALA A 18 -11.91 -13.34 -20.07
CA ALA A 18 -10.88 -13.54 -19.05
C ALA A 18 -10.95 -12.43 -17.99
N PRO A 19 -10.54 -12.67 -16.72
CA PRO A 19 -10.57 -11.63 -15.70
C PRO A 19 -9.68 -10.44 -16.11
N ASP A 20 -10.11 -9.21 -15.79
CA ASP A 20 -9.36 -8.01 -16.13
C ASP A 20 -8.11 -7.87 -15.23
N PHE A 21 -6.96 -8.19 -15.80
CA PHE A 21 -5.65 -8.15 -15.14
C PHE A 21 -5.14 -6.73 -14.84
N MET A 22 -5.86 -5.68 -15.26
CA MET A 22 -5.49 -4.29 -15.05
C MET A 22 -6.16 -3.64 -13.84
N LEU A 23 -7.11 -4.34 -13.20
CA LEU A 23 -7.86 -3.83 -12.06
C LEU A 23 -7.07 -3.99 -10.76
N ASN A 24 -7.38 -3.11 -9.79
CA ASN A 24 -6.94 -3.35 -8.41
C ASN A 24 -7.76 -4.51 -7.82
N SER A 25 -7.34 -5.03 -6.66
CA SER A 25 -7.99 -6.22 -6.08
C SER A 25 -9.45 -6.00 -5.65
N LEU A 26 -9.81 -4.78 -5.25
CA LEU A 26 -11.17 -4.43 -4.88
C LEU A 26 -12.05 -4.33 -6.14
N ASP A 27 -11.60 -3.56 -7.14
CA ASP A 27 -12.35 -3.35 -8.39
C ASP A 27 -12.54 -4.68 -9.15
N LEU A 28 -11.51 -5.54 -9.18
CA LEU A 28 -11.60 -6.87 -9.80
C LEU A 28 -12.67 -7.73 -9.13
N TRP A 29 -12.80 -7.61 -7.81
CA TRP A 29 -13.85 -8.32 -7.07
C TRP A 29 -15.23 -7.73 -7.36
N GLU A 30 -15.36 -6.40 -7.29
CA GLU A 30 -16.64 -5.71 -7.48
C GLU A 30 -17.21 -5.94 -8.89
N SER A 31 -16.38 -5.86 -9.93
CA SER A 31 -16.79 -6.01 -11.34
C SER A 31 -17.46 -7.35 -11.64
N GLU A 32 -17.11 -8.40 -10.91
CA GLU A 32 -17.68 -9.74 -11.12
C GLU A 32 -18.93 -10.00 -10.27
N THR A 33 -19.06 -9.29 -9.15
CA THR A 33 -20.22 -9.43 -8.24
C THR A 33 -21.46 -8.65 -8.68
N GLU A 34 -21.33 -7.68 -9.60
CA GLU A 34 -22.47 -6.95 -10.17
C GLU A 34 -23.41 -7.84 -11.03
N SER A 35 -23.01 -9.08 -11.33
CA SER A 35 -23.81 -10.05 -12.09
C SER A 35 -24.78 -10.90 -11.27
N VAL A 36 -24.81 -10.75 -9.94
CA VAL A 36 -25.74 -11.47 -9.04
C VAL A 36 -26.67 -10.45 -8.36
N GLU A 37 -27.99 -10.64 -8.48
CA GLU A 37 -29.10 -9.76 -8.05
C GLU A 37 -29.17 -9.41 -6.54
N ALA A 38 -28.10 -9.58 -5.78
CA ALA A 38 -27.98 -9.08 -4.42
C ALA A 38 -26.75 -8.19 -4.35
N LYS A 39 -26.93 -6.86 -4.46
CA LYS A 39 -25.93 -5.91 -3.96
C LYS A 39 -25.72 -6.26 -2.49
N PRO A 40 -24.57 -6.82 -2.07
CA PRO A 40 -24.32 -7.00 -0.66
C PRO A 40 -24.19 -5.59 -0.09
N GLU A 41 -25.04 -5.23 0.85
CA GLU A 41 -24.80 -4.04 1.66
C GLU A 41 -23.39 -4.13 2.21
N ILE A 42 -22.53 -3.19 1.82
CA ILE A 42 -21.12 -3.16 2.19
C ILE A 42 -21.07 -2.93 3.70
N PRO A 43 -20.71 -3.93 4.52
CA PRO A 43 -20.63 -3.72 5.96
C PRO A 43 -19.49 -2.75 6.22
N LYS A 44 -19.72 -1.72 7.03
CA LYS A 44 -18.76 -0.64 7.37
C LYS A 44 -17.43 -1.12 7.98
N ASN A 45 -17.28 -2.42 8.21
CA ASN A 45 -16.15 -3.07 8.87
C ASN A 45 -15.57 -4.21 8.00
N TYR A 46 -15.00 -3.89 6.84
CA TYR A 46 -14.25 -4.89 6.06
C TYR A 46 -12.89 -5.19 6.73
N THR A 47 -12.66 -6.45 7.05
CA THR A 47 -11.37 -6.92 7.55
C THR A 47 -10.45 -7.33 6.40
N ALA A 48 -9.23 -6.81 6.46
CA ALA A 48 -8.00 -7.24 5.80
C ALA A 48 -7.95 -8.65 5.14
N GLN A 49 -8.43 -9.69 5.83
CA GLN A 49 -8.35 -11.09 5.39
C GLN A 49 -9.40 -11.46 4.32
N ASP A 50 -10.46 -10.68 4.18
CA ASP A 50 -11.61 -11.06 3.37
C ASP A 50 -11.35 -10.89 1.88
N ILE A 51 -10.55 -9.89 1.48
CA ILE A 51 -10.35 -9.56 0.06
C ILE A 51 -9.37 -10.49 -0.62
N GLY A 52 -8.26 -10.86 0.04
CA GLY A 52 -7.32 -11.84 -0.51
C GLY A 52 -7.95 -13.22 -0.74
N ARG A 53 -8.77 -13.68 0.22
CA ARG A 53 -9.55 -14.92 0.04
C ARG A 53 -10.58 -14.79 -1.08
N LYS A 54 -11.27 -13.65 -1.18
CA LYS A 54 -12.27 -13.39 -2.22
C LYS A 54 -11.66 -13.38 -3.62
N VAL A 55 -10.50 -12.74 -3.83
CA VAL A 55 -9.79 -12.78 -5.12
C VAL A 55 -9.39 -14.22 -5.48
N ALA A 56 -8.85 -15.00 -4.53
CA ALA A 56 -8.54 -16.41 -4.79
C ALA A 56 -9.79 -17.21 -5.17
N THR A 57 -10.91 -17.03 -4.47
CA THR A 57 -12.19 -17.68 -4.80
C THR A 57 -12.70 -17.27 -6.19
N LEU A 58 -12.59 -15.98 -6.55
CA LEU A 58 -12.96 -15.45 -7.85
C LEU A 58 -12.15 -16.10 -8.98
N LEU A 59 -10.83 -16.16 -8.82
CA LEU A 59 -9.93 -16.79 -9.81
C LEU A 59 -10.17 -18.30 -9.94
N ASN A 60 -10.49 -18.99 -8.85
CA ASN A 60 -10.92 -20.40 -8.90
C ASN A 60 -12.23 -20.57 -9.70
N GLY A 61 -13.17 -19.64 -9.57
CA GLY A 61 -14.40 -19.62 -10.39
C GLY A 61 -14.09 -19.49 -11.89
N TYR A 62 -13.08 -18.70 -12.25
CA TYR A 62 -12.60 -18.59 -13.64
C TYR A 62 -11.96 -19.87 -14.15
N SER A 63 -11.16 -20.56 -13.34
CA SER A 63 -10.59 -21.87 -13.71
C SER A 63 -11.68 -22.89 -14.07
N ALA A 64 -12.80 -22.90 -13.33
CA ALA A 64 -13.94 -23.77 -13.61
C ALA A 64 -14.68 -23.40 -14.91
N LYS A 65 -14.80 -22.11 -15.24
CA LYS A 65 -15.51 -21.62 -16.44
C LYS A 65 -14.69 -21.76 -17.72
N LEU A 66 -13.39 -21.49 -17.65
CA LEU A 66 -12.51 -21.38 -18.81
C LEU A 66 -11.93 -22.73 -19.28
N GLY A 67 -11.91 -23.73 -18.40
CA GLY A 67 -11.27 -25.02 -18.67
C GLY A 67 -9.74 -24.92 -18.63
N ASN A 68 -9.07 -25.91 -18.05
CA ASN A 68 -7.64 -25.82 -17.74
C ASN A 68 -6.71 -25.91 -18.97
N THR A 69 -7.19 -26.41 -20.12
CA THR A 69 -6.36 -26.63 -21.32
C THR A 69 -6.50 -25.54 -22.38
N ASP A 70 -7.38 -24.58 -22.16
CA ASP A 70 -7.59 -23.51 -23.12
C ASP A 70 -6.51 -22.44 -22.98
N ASN A 71 -6.32 -21.65 -24.04
CA ASN A 71 -5.33 -20.57 -24.03
C ASN A 71 -6.00 -19.21 -23.80
N VAL A 72 -5.35 -18.35 -23.03
CA VAL A 72 -5.67 -16.93 -22.91
C VAL A 72 -4.68 -16.14 -23.75
N VAL A 73 -5.21 -15.26 -24.61
CA VAL A 73 -4.43 -14.28 -25.35
C VAL A 73 -4.51 -12.96 -24.59
N VAL A 74 -3.35 -12.38 -24.29
CA VAL A 74 -3.21 -11.02 -23.74
C VAL A 74 -2.55 -10.16 -24.80
N MET A 75 -3.19 -9.03 -25.15
CA MET A 75 -2.72 -8.15 -26.21
C MET A 75 -2.78 -6.69 -25.79
N GLY A 76 -1.70 -5.96 -26.07
CA GLY A 76 -1.60 -4.52 -25.96
C GLY A 76 -1.55 -3.87 -27.33
N LEU A 77 -2.37 -2.87 -27.57
CA LEU A 77 -2.53 -2.17 -28.84
C LEU A 77 -2.35 -0.67 -28.62
N ASN A 78 -1.55 -0.03 -29.47
CA ASN A 78 -1.33 1.42 -29.45
C ASN A 78 -1.69 2.04 -30.79
N SER A 79 -2.69 2.90 -30.80
CA SER A 79 -3.19 3.62 -31.98
C SER A 79 -2.57 5.02 -32.13
N ALA A 80 -1.24 5.11 -32.01
CA ALA A 80 -0.51 6.39 -32.10
C ALA A 80 -0.68 7.11 -33.46
N THR A 81 -1.17 6.43 -34.50
CA THR A 81 -1.47 7.02 -35.82
C THR A 81 -2.88 6.65 -36.26
N THR A 82 -3.61 7.60 -36.84
CA THR A 82 -4.97 7.38 -37.36
C THR A 82 -4.97 6.25 -38.41
N GLY A 83 -5.76 5.21 -38.17
CA GLY A 83 -5.96 4.10 -39.10
C GLY A 83 -4.90 2.98 -39.06
N ARG A 84 -3.89 3.05 -38.17
CA ARG A 84 -2.93 1.95 -37.92
C ARG A 84 -2.70 1.77 -36.43
N MET A 85 -2.80 0.53 -35.96
CA MET A 85 -2.48 0.17 -34.58
C MET A 85 -1.23 -0.70 -34.54
N ALA A 86 -0.33 -0.39 -33.61
CA ALA A 86 0.82 -1.23 -33.32
C ALA A 86 0.49 -2.19 -32.17
N ILE A 87 0.90 -3.46 -32.31
CA ILE A 87 0.89 -4.40 -31.19
C ILE A 87 2.12 -4.08 -30.33
N VAL A 88 1.90 -3.59 -29.11
CA VAL A 88 2.98 -3.24 -28.16
C VAL A 88 3.26 -4.36 -27.16
N PHE A 89 2.32 -5.27 -26.98
CA PHE A 89 2.47 -6.44 -26.13
C PHE A 89 1.64 -7.60 -26.70
N TYR A 90 2.19 -8.81 -26.67
CA TYR A 90 1.46 -10.01 -27.04
C TYR A 90 1.96 -11.19 -26.22
N ARG A 91 1.03 -11.92 -25.62
CA ARG A 91 1.30 -13.17 -24.91
C ARG A 91 0.15 -14.13 -25.12
N GLN A 92 0.49 -15.39 -25.32
CA GLN A 92 -0.45 -16.50 -25.28
C GLN A 92 0.01 -17.45 -24.18
N LEU A 93 -0.87 -17.72 -23.22
CA LEU A 93 -0.60 -18.54 -22.04
C LEU A 93 -1.74 -19.53 -21.85
N THR A 94 -1.49 -20.64 -21.15
CA THR A 94 -2.60 -21.49 -20.70
C THR A 94 -3.45 -20.72 -19.69
N VAL A 95 -4.75 -21.05 -19.61
CA VAL A 95 -5.64 -20.48 -18.58
C VAL A 95 -5.06 -20.68 -17.18
N SER A 96 -4.53 -21.87 -16.88
CA SER A 96 -3.92 -22.17 -15.59
C SER A 96 -2.74 -21.25 -15.28
N ASP A 97 -1.85 -21.02 -16.24
CA ASP A 97 -0.70 -20.14 -16.04
C ASP A 97 -1.14 -18.69 -15.86
N PHE A 98 -2.07 -18.22 -16.70
CA PHE A 98 -2.60 -16.86 -16.61
C PHE A 98 -3.24 -16.59 -15.25
N LEU A 99 -4.12 -17.47 -14.78
CA LEU A 99 -4.79 -17.32 -13.48
C LEU A 99 -3.80 -17.43 -12.32
N ALA A 100 -2.82 -18.35 -12.39
CA ALA A 100 -1.79 -18.47 -11.38
C ALA A 100 -0.92 -17.22 -11.28
N ARG A 101 -0.50 -16.64 -12.42
CA ARG A 101 0.28 -15.38 -12.47
C ARG A 101 -0.51 -14.21 -11.91
N LEU A 102 -1.78 -14.11 -12.25
CA LEU A 102 -2.66 -13.07 -11.73
C LEU A 102 -2.86 -13.22 -10.21
N GLN A 103 -3.12 -14.43 -9.73
CA GLN A 103 -3.23 -14.71 -8.29
C GLN A 103 -1.94 -14.33 -7.55
N GLU A 104 -0.78 -14.69 -8.12
CA GLU A 104 0.52 -14.38 -7.54
C GLU A 104 0.73 -12.86 -7.45
N TRP A 105 0.42 -12.11 -8.51
CA TRP A 105 0.45 -10.65 -8.50
C TRP A 105 -0.42 -10.06 -7.38
N HIS A 106 -1.69 -10.46 -7.31
CA HIS A 106 -2.64 -9.96 -6.32
C HIS A 106 -2.26 -10.34 -4.88
N THR A 107 -1.57 -11.47 -4.69
CA THR A 107 -1.14 -11.96 -3.37
C THR A 107 0.15 -11.29 -2.91
N GLN A 108 1.17 -11.24 -3.78
CA GLN A 108 2.49 -10.69 -3.45
C GLN A 108 2.51 -9.18 -3.40
N CYS A 109 1.76 -8.51 -4.30
CA CYS A 109 1.64 -7.06 -4.32
C CYS A 109 0.55 -6.56 -3.33
N SER A 110 -0.03 -7.46 -2.53
CA SER A 110 -1.05 -7.11 -1.55
C SER A 110 -0.48 -6.25 -0.41
N TRP A 111 -1.10 -5.11 -0.15
CA TRP A 111 -0.85 -4.30 1.05
C TRP A 111 -2.12 -3.55 1.46
N LEU A 112 -2.13 -2.92 2.63
CA LEU A 112 -3.22 -2.04 3.03
C LEU A 112 -3.25 -0.80 2.14
N GLN A 113 -4.31 -0.69 1.35
CA GLN A 113 -4.62 0.42 0.44
C GLN A 113 -5.67 1.34 1.06
N ARG A 114 -5.45 2.64 0.99
CA ARG A 114 -6.42 3.68 1.38
C ARG A 114 -6.55 4.68 0.24
N PHE A 115 -7.58 4.51 -0.57
CA PHE A 115 -7.80 5.35 -1.76
C PHE A 115 -8.66 6.57 -1.45
N SER A 116 -9.49 6.49 -0.42
CA SER A 116 -10.29 7.60 0.08
C SER A 116 -10.57 7.40 1.58
N LYS A 117 -11.39 8.28 2.17
CA LYS A 117 -11.86 8.10 3.55
C LYS A 117 -12.66 6.81 3.72
N ASP A 118 -13.44 6.46 2.69
CA ASP A 118 -14.42 5.37 2.70
C ASP A 118 -13.91 4.12 1.98
N THR A 119 -12.93 4.26 1.08
CA THR A 119 -12.35 3.16 0.30
C THR A 119 -11.04 2.71 0.91
N LYS A 120 -11.10 1.62 1.68
CA LYS A 120 -9.93 0.93 2.27
C LYS A 120 -10.04 -0.56 2.01
N PHE A 121 -8.94 -1.16 1.56
CA PHE A 121 -8.90 -2.58 1.25
C PHE A 121 -7.49 -3.13 1.43
N ILE A 122 -7.36 -4.45 1.48
CA ILE A 122 -6.06 -5.12 1.37
C ILE A 122 -5.99 -5.81 0.02
N GLY A 123 -5.02 -5.42 -0.79
CA GLY A 123 -4.87 -5.94 -2.14
C GLY A 123 -3.77 -5.25 -2.93
N ALA A 124 -3.52 -5.78 -4.11
CA ALA A 124 -2.67 -5.16 -5.11
C ALA A 124 -3.34 -3.92 -5.72
N PRO A 125 -2.57 -2.84 -5.96
CA PRO A 125 -3.02 -1.66 -6.67
C PRO A 125 -3.07 -1.87 -8.19
N ALA A 126 -3.87 -1.07 -8.90
CA ALA A 126 -3.92 -1.10 -10.36
C ALA A 126 -2.65 -0.49 -10.97
N PRO A 127 -2.22 -0.92 -12.17
CA PRO A 127 -1.05 -0.34 -12.86
C PRO A 127 -1.14 1.17 -13.08
N LYS A 128 -2.34 1.68 -13.37
CA LYS A 128 -2.58 3.12 -13.52
C LYS A 128 -2.33 3.88 -12.22
N ASP A 129 -2.71 3.30 -11.07
CA ASP A 129 -2.47 3.90 -9.76
C ASP A 129 -0.99 3.84 -9.37
N ILE A 130 -0.26 2.78 -9.77
CA ILE A 130 1.20 2.72 -9.62
C ILE A 130 1.87 3.86 -10.39
N ALA A 131 1.44 4.13 -11.63
CA ALA A 131 1.98 5.25 -12.41
C ALA A 131 1.72 6.60 -11.73
N LYS A 132 0.50 6.82 -11.23
CA LYS A 132 0.15 8.05 -10.48
C LYS A 132 0.89 8.16 -9.15
N ALA A 133 1.09 7.07 -8.42
CA ALA A 133 1.89 7.06 -7.19
C ALA A 133 3.38 7.30 -7.47
N SER A 134 3.86 7.03 -8.68
CA SER A 134 5.25 7.27 -9.07
C SER A 134 5.49 8.73 -9.48
N TYR A 135 4.61 9.27 -10.33
CA TYR A 135 4.84 10.55 -11.01
C TYR A 135 3.86 11.66 -10.61
N GLY A 136 2.69 11.29 -10.08
CA GLY A 136 1.65 12.19 -9.59
C GLY A 136 0.31 12.01 -10.27
N ASN A 137 -0.73 12.60 -9.66
CA ASN A 137 -2.09 12.53 -10.18
C ASN A 137 -2.21 13.17 -11.58
N ASP A 138 -1.44 14.23 -11.84
CA ASP A 138 -1.41 14.98 -13.10
C ASP A 138 -0.37 14.45 -14.10
N VAL A 139 0.05 13.19 -13.97
CA VAL A 139 0.99 12.56 -14.91
C VAL A 139 0.44 12.59 -16.34
N ASP A 140 1.28 12.96 -17.30
CA ASP A 140 0.92 12.93 -18.72
C ASP A 140 0.53 11.52 -19.16
N THR A 141 -0.48 11.43 -20.03
CA THR A 141 -1.03 10.17 -20.55
C THR A 141 0.07 9.32 -21.19
N LYS A 142 1.03 9.91 -21.90
CA LYS A 142 2.14 9.17 -22.52
C LYS A 142 3.04 8.51 -21.48
N LEU A 143 3.41 9.24 -20.43
CA LEU A 143 4.24 8.71 -19.35
C LEU A 143 3.49 7.66 -18.52
N CYS A 144 2.19 7.87 -18.27
CA CYS A 144 1.33 6.87 -17.65
C CYS A 144 1.30 5.58 -18.47
N ASN A 145 1.07 5.69 -19.78
CA ASN A 145 1.02 4.56 -20.71
C ASN A 145 2.35 3.80 -20.76
N ALA A 146 3.47 4.50 -20.91
CA ALA A 146 4.80 3.88 -20.89
C ALA A 146 5.09 3.17 -19.55
N THR A 147 4.57 3.69 -18.44
CA THR A 147 4.72 3.04 -17.13
C THR A 147 3.88 1.77 -17.03
N VAL A 148 2.63 1.84 -17.49
CA VAL A 148 1.72 0.69 -17.51
C VAL A 148 2.27 -0.42 -18.41
N GLU A 149 2.76 -0.09 -19.60
CA GLU A 149 3.41 -1.05 -20.52
C GLU A 149 4.55 -1.81 -19.83
N ARG A 150 5.37 -1.13 -19.00
CA ARG A 150 6.46 -1.76 -18.23
C ARG A 150 5.97 -2.67 -17.10
N LEU A 151 4.75 -2.47 -16.61
CA LEU A 151 4.15 -3.29 -15.54
C LEU A 151 3.49 -4.55 -16.09
N ILE A 152 3.07 -4.58 -17.36
CA ILE A 152 2.37 -5.74 -17.93
C ILE A 152 3.19 -7.03 -17.86
N PRO A 153 4.49 -7.07 -18.24
CA PRO A 153 5.30 -8.26 -18.06
C PRO A 153 5.42 -8.69 -16.59
N CYS A 154 5.34 -7.74 -15.64
CA CYS A 154 5.40 -8.07 -14.21
C CYS A 154 4.16 -8.86 -13.76
N ILE A 155 2.99 -8.52 -14.32
CA ILE A 155 1.72 -9.17 -14.00
C ILE A 155 1.58 -10.50 -14.75
N ILE A 156 1.88 -10.49 -16.05
CA ILE A 156 1.61 -11.61 -16.95
C ILE A 156 2.74 -12.64 -16.96
N ASP A 157 3.99 -12.19 -16.97
CA ASP A 157 5.17 -13.08 -17.03
C ASP A 157 5.80 -13.31 -15.65
N GLY A 158 5.38 -12.57 -14.62
CA GLY A 158 5.96 -12.63 -13.28
C GLY A 158 7.38 -12.06 -13.22
N THR A 159 7.74 -11.13 -14.13
CA THR A 159 9.05 -10.47 -14.08
C THR A 159 9.14 -9.53 -12.88
N PRO A 160 10.35 -9.30 -12.32
CA PRO A 160 10.54 -8.32 -11.26
C PRO A 160 10.08 -6.91 -11.68
N ILE A 161 9.46 -6.18 -10.75
CA ILE A 161 9.08 -4.78 -10.99
C ILE A 161 10.35 -3.94 -11.21
N PRO A 162 10.34 -3.02 -12.19
CA PRO A 162 11.47 -2.12 -12.42
C PRO A 162 11.86 -1.34 -11.17
N ARG A 163 13.15 -1.41 -10.80
CA ARG A 163 13.69 -0.81 -9.57
C ARG A 163 13.43 0.70 -9.48
N ASP A 164 13.45 1.40 -10.60
CA ASP A 164 13.17 2.83 -10.67
C ASP A 164 11.73 3.17 -10.25
N LEU A 165 10.74 2.31 -10.52
CA LEU A 165 9.36 2.53 -10.07
C LEU A 165 9.23 2.36 -8.55
N VAL A 166 9.87 1.33 -7.99
CA VAL A 166 9.92 1.12 -6.53
C VAL A 166 10.57 2.32 -5.84
N LEU A 167 11.70 2.80 -6.37
CA LEU A 167 12.39 3.98 -5.83
C LEU A 167 11.58 5.27 -6.00
N SER A 168 10.92 5.47 -7.14
CA SER A 168 10.13 6.68 -7.40
C SER A 168 8.92 6.79 -6.49
N THR A 169 8.16 5.70 -6.33
CA THR A 169 7.02 5.64 -5.39
C THR A 169 7.47 5.82 -3.94
N THR A 170 8.56 5.17 -3.52
CA THR A 170 9.14 5.34 -2.18
C THR A 170 9.53 6.80 -1.92
N ARG A 171 10.25 7.43 -2.86
CA ARG A 171 10.65 8.84 -2.75
C ARG A 171 9.44 9.78 -2.69
N ARG A 172 8.39 9.51 -3.48
CA ARG A 172 7.15 10.30 -3.44
C ARG A 172 6.44 10.14 -2.09
N ALA A 173 6.33 8.93 -1.56
CA ALA A 173 5.75 8.68 -0.24
C ALA A 173 6.51 9.39 0.89
N CYS A 174 7.84 9.57 0.75
CA CYS A 174 8.64 10.33 1.71
C CYS A 174 8.35 11.85 1.70
N LYS A 175 7.83 12.38 0.57
CA LYS A 175 7.46 13.80 0.41
C LYS A 175 6.04 14.07 0.90
N ARG A 176 5.72 13.66 2.12
CA ARG A 176 4.37 13.77 2.70
C ARG A 176 3.80 15.19 2.67
N HIS A 177 4.62 16.20 2.96
CA HIS A 177 4.19 17.59 3.03
C HIS A 177 3.77 18.20 1.68
N SER A 178 4.14 17.58 0.56
CA SER A 178 3.79 18.07 -0.78
C SER A 178 2.53 17.42 -1.35
N LEU A 179 1.84 16.58 -0.57
CA LEU A 179 0.70 15.80 -1.00
C LEU A 179 -0.49 16.04 -0.08
N ASP A 180 -1.69 15.97 -0.65
CA ASP A 180 -2.90 15.90 0.15
C ASP A 180 -2.93 14.63 1.00
N ALA A 181 -3.61 14.69 2.15
CA ALA A 181 -3.63 13.58 3.10
C ALA A 181 -4.11 12.27 2.46
N TRP A 182 -5.16 12.31 1.63
CA TRP A 182 -5.68 11.12 0.96
C TRP A 182 -4.74 10.60 -0.14
N GLU A 183 -4.10 11.51 -0.91
CA GLU A 183 -3.16 11.14 -1.96
C GLU A 183 -1.91 10.51 -1.36
N TRP A 184 -1.42 11.04 -0.25
CA TRP A 184 -0.27 10.49 0.46
C TRP A 184 -0.57 9.11 1.04
N GLU A 185 -1.72 8.90 1.68
CA GLU A 185 -2.12 7.59 2.20
C GLU A 185 -2.19 6.53 1.08
N LYS A 186 -2.76 6.91 -0.08
CA LYS A 186 -2.78 6.06 -1.27
C LYS A 186 -1.36 5.75 -1.76
N THR A 187 -0.51 6.77 -1.89
CA THR A 187 0.87 6.64 -2.36
C THR A 187 1.70 5.76 -1.42
N LEU A 188 1.51 5.90 -0.10
CA LEU A 188 2.18 5.09 0.92
C LEU A 188 1.80 3.62 0.80
N GLY A 189 0.50 3.31 0.68
CA GLY A 189 0.01 1.95 0.49
C GLY A 189 0.59 1.29 -0.77
N ILE A 190 0.64 2.03 -1.88
CA ILE A 190 1.20 1.55 -3.15
C ILE A 190 2.72 1.36 -3.04
N ALA A 191 3.46 2.29 -2.44
CA ALA A 191 4.90 2.17 -2.25
C ALA A 191 5.25 0.92 -1.42
N CYS A 192 4.48 0.65 -0.36
CA CYS A 192 4.62 -0.55 0.45
C CYS A 192 4.35 -1.83 -0.37
N SER A 193 3.27 -1.86 -1.16
CA SER A 193 2.97 -2.97 -2.08
C SER A 193 4.13 -3.30 -3.03
N LEU A 194 4.70 -2.27 -3.67
CA LEU A 194 5.79 -2.45 -4.63
C LEU A 194 7.09 -2.89 -3.95
N TYR A 195 7.38 -2.35 -2.77
CA TYR A 195 8.56 -2.76 -2.00
C TYR A 195 8.44 -4.22 -1.57
N ARG A 196 7.28 -4.62 -1.03
CA ARG A 196 6.98 -6.02 -0.69
C ARG A 196 7.11 -6.95 -1.91
N TYR A 197 6.54 -6.57 -3.05
CA TYR A 197 6.63 -7.39 -4.27
C TYR A 197 8.06 -7.51 -4.80
N SER A 198 8.92 -6.51 -4.63
CA SER A 198 10.33 -6.59 -5.05
C SER A 198 11.21 -7.40 -4.08
N HIS A 199 10.77 -7.58 -2.83
CA HIS A 199 11.50 -8.29 -1.78
C HIS A 199 10.71 -9.51 -1.27
N GLN A 200 10.25 -10.37 -2.18
CA GLN A 200 9.39 -11.53 -1.87
C GLN A 200 10.02 -12.51 -0.87
N LYS A 201 11.36 -12.57 -0.81
CA LYS A 201 12.10 -13.49 0.06
C LYS A 201 12.00 -13.14 1.55
N GLU A 202 11.64 -11.91 1.89
CA GLU A 202 11.68 -11.40 3.27
C GLU A 202 10.33 -11.53 3.99
N GLU A 203 9.31 -12.09 3.32
CA GLU A 203 7.98 -12.43 3.84
C GLU A 203 7.34 -11.35 4.74
N TYR A 204 7.13 -10.15 4.20
CA TYR A 204 6.48 -9.08 4.95
C TYR A 204 5.00 -9.36 5.19
N THR A 205 4.59 -9.31 6.46
CA THR A 205 3.18 -9.33 6.88
C THR A 205 2.65 -7.92 7.16
N MET A 206 1.34 -7.71 7.02
CA MET A 206 0.70 -6.43 7.38
C MET A 206 0.77 -6.14 8.87
N ALA A 207 0.67 -7.20 9.68
CA ALA A 207 0.82 -7.10 11.13
C ALA A 207 2.23 -6.62 11.45
N ILE A 208 2.33 -5.81 12.51
CA ILE A 208 3.63 -5.37 12.99
C ILE A 208 4.47 -6.58 13.43
N ASP A 209 5.66 -6.70 12.86
CA ASP A 209 6.65 -7.66 13.30
C ASP A 209 7.51 -7.03 14.39
N ARG A 210 7.25 -7.38 15.64
CA ARG A 210 8.01 -6.85 16.79
C ARG A 210 9.41 -7.46 16.90
N SER A 211 9.67 -8.58 16.24
CA SER A 211 10.93 -9.32 16.34
C SER A 211 11.98 -8.87 15.31
N ARG A 212 11.54 -8.22 14.22
CA ARG A 212 12.42 -7.72 13.17
C ARG A 212 13.34 -6.61 13.68
N LYS A 213 14.65 -6.85 13.54
CA LYS A 213 15.72 -5.93 13.95
C LYS A 213 16.39 -5.19 12.78
N SER A 214 15.79 -5.21 11.59
CA SER A 214 16.32 -4.42 10.47
C SER A 214 16.30 -2.94 10.83
N ARG A 215 17.44 -2.27 10.63
CA ARG A 215 17.62 -0.83 10.88
C ARG A 215 16.50 0.01 10.25
N ASP A 216 16.23 -0.24 8.98
CA ASP A 216 15.24 0.52 8.21
C ASP A 216 13.83 0.33 8.77
N TYR A 217 13.46 -0.92 9.06
CA TYR A 217 12.17 -1.25 9.65
C TYR A 217 11.98 -0.59 11.03
N LEU A 218 13.00 -0.63 11.89
CA LEU A 218 12.96 -0.03 13.22
C LEU A 218 12.86 1.49 13.17
N TYR A 219 13.60 2.17 12.28
CA TYR A 219 13.45 3.62 12.08
C TYR A 219 12.05 3.99 11.57
N GLY A 220 11.46 3.16 10.69
CA GLY A 220 10.07 3.29 10.28
C GLY A 220 9.10 3.24 11.46
N ARG A 221 9.27 2.26 12.35
CA ARG A 221 8.46 2.12 13.57
C ARG A 221 8.63 3.33 14.51
N LEU A 222 9.85 3.81 14.73
CA LEU A 222 10.10 5.01 15.55
C LEU A 222 9.37 6.23 15.01
N LEU A 223 9.48 6.48 13.70
CA LEU A 223 8.83 7.62 13.07
C LEU A 223 7.30 7.53 13.20
N ALA A 224 6.72 6.33 13.10
CA ALA A 224 5.28 6.13 13.25
C ALA A 224 4.80 6.44 14.68
N VAL A 225 5.56 6.03 15.71
CA VAL A 225 5.21 6.35 17.10
C VAL A 225 5.28 7.86 17.35
N ALA A 226 6.32 8.53 16.84
CA ALA A 226 6.46 9.99 16.94
C ALA A 226 5.31 10.73 16.22
N ASP A 227 4.96 10.30 15.00
CA ASP A 227 3.87 10.89 14.23
C ASP A 227 2.51 10.73 14.93
N CYS A 228 2.22 9.54 15.46
CA CYS A 228 0.97 9.30 16.20
C CYS A 228 0.91 10.07 17.51
N LEU A 229 2.00 10.14 18.27
CA LEU A 229 2.08 10.87 19.54
C LEU A 229 1.80 12.36 19.31
N GLU A 230 2.52 12.97 18.38
CA GLU A 230 2.36 14.38 18.06
C GLU A 230 0.98 14.66 17.46
N GLY A 231 0.49 13.80 16.56
CA GLY A 231 -0.84 13.92 15.97
C GLY A 231 -1.96 13.87 17.01
N PHE A 232 -1.86 12.98 18.00
CA PHE A 232 -2.83 12.91 19.09
C PHE A 232 -2.81 14.18 19.94
N ALA A 233 -1.63 14.65 20.35
CA ALA A 233 -1.49 15.88 21.12
C ALA A 233 -1.97 17.14 20.37
N LEU A 234 -1.81 17.19 19.05
CA LEU A 234 -2.32 18.28 18.22
C LEU A 234 -3.84 18.24 18.04
N SER A 235 -4.44 17.05 17.99
CA SER A 235 -5.88 16.89 17.80
C SER A 235 -6.74 17.53 18.90
N GLU A 236 -6.18 17.70 20.10
CA GLU A 236 -6.83 18.36 21.24
C GLU A 236 -6.85 19.90 21.13
N VAL A 237 -6.03 20.52 20.26
CA VAL A 237 -5.86 22.00 20.21
C VAL A 237 -6.05 22.58 18.81
N GLU A 238 -5.35 22.06 17.80
CA GLU A 238 -5.31 22.59 16.43
C GLU A 238 -5.53 21.46 15.42
N LYS A 239 -6.77 21.30 14.97
CA LYS A 239 -7.10 20.32 13.92
C LYS A 239 -6.50 20.78 12.58
N GLY A 240 -5.64 19.94 12.00
CA GLY A 240 -5.12 20.11 10.64
C GLY A 240 -3.66 20.55 10.54
N ARG A 241 -2.99 20.87 11.66
CA ARG A 241 -1.55 21.14 11.65
C ARG A 241 -0.76 19.86 11.35
N PRO A 242 0.17 19.85 10.38
CA PRO A 242 1.04 18.70 10.14
C PRO A 242 2.03 18.52 11.30
N THR A 243 2.32 17.27 11.64
CA THR A 243 3.32 16.89 12.63
C THR A 243 4.73 17.23 12.14
N ASN A 244 5.67 17.42 13.07
CA ASN A 244 7.09 17.52 12.77
C ASN A 244 7.59 16.25 12.09
N ALA A 245 7.11 15.07 12.50
CA ALA A 245 7.39 13.80 11.83
C ALA A 245 6.95 13.81 10.35
N ALA A 246 5.74 14.30 10.04
CA ALA A 246 5.26 14.43 8.68
C ALA A 246 6.10 15.41 7.84
N ARG A 247 6.45 16.56 8.42
CA ARG A 247 7.22 17.61 7.75
C ARG A 247 8.65 17.16 7.45
N LEU A 248 9.27 16.44 8.39
CA LEU A 248 10.66 15.99 8.29
C LEU A 248 10.82 14.60 7.67
N MET A 249 9.74 13.93 7.26
CA MET A 249 9.77 12.56 6.72
C MET A 249 10.78 12.36 5.58
N GLN A 250 10.88 13.31 4.65
CA GLN A 250 11.86 13.25 3.56
C GLN A 250 13.30 13.35 4.07
N ARG A 251 13.55 14.24 5.03
CA ARG A 251 14.88 14.39 5.64
C ARG A 251 15.24 13.17 6.47
N PHE A 252 14.27 12.62 7.20
CA PHE A 252 14.41 11.40 7.98
C PHE A 252 14.75 10.20 7.12
N ALA A 253 14.14 10.07 5.95
CA ALA A 253 14.48 9.00 5.00
C ALA A 253 15.93 9.09 4.49
N ASN A 254 16.49 10.30 4.36
CA ASN A 254 17.87 10.48 3.89
C ASN A 254 18.91 10.46 5.02
N HIS A 255 18.52 10.92 6.21
CA HIS A 255 19.37 11.17 7.37
C HIS A 255 18.62 10.79 8.66
N PRO A 256 18.45 9.49 8.93
CA PRO A 256 17.57 8.99 9.99
C PRO A 256 18.04 9.38 11.39
N CYS A 257 19.32 9.18 11.72
CA CYS A 257 19.84 9.44 13.06
C CYS A 257 19.80 10.94 13.40
N SER A 258 20.33 11.79 12.51
CA SER A 258 20.39 13.22 12.74
C SER A 258 19.00 13.88 12.78
N THR A 259 18.08 13.40 11.92
CA THR A 259 16.70 13.89 11.91
C THR A 259 15.91 13.36 13.10
N TRP A 260 16.14 12.12 13.53
CA TRP A 260 15.48 11.55 14.72
C TRP A 260 15.75 12.39 15.95
N ARG A 261 17.01 12.77 16.22
CA ARG A 261 17.35 13.65 17.34
C ARG A 261 16.55 14.95 17.32
N THR A 262 16.34 15.53 16.14
CA THR A 262 15.55 16.76 15.98
C THR A 262 14.07 16.51 16.32
N ILE A 263 13.51 15.39 15.86
CA ILE A 263 12.13 15.00 16.14
C ILE A 263 11.97 14.74 17.63
N GLU A 264 12.84 13.94 18.25
CA GLU A 264 12.79 13.57 19.66
C GLU A 264 12.78 14.79 20.59
N LEU A 265 13.66 15.76 20.35
CA LEU A 265 13.68 17.02 21.11
C LEU A 265 12.39 17.82 20.93
N ALA A 266 11.82 17.81 19.72
CA ALA A 266 10.54 18.48 19.44
C ALA A 266 9.33 17.77 20.07
N LEU A 267 9.44 16.49 20.46
CA LEU A 267 8.34 15.75 21.11
C LEU A 267 8.11 16.20 22.57
N ALA A 268 9.13 16.71 23.27
CA ALA A 268 9.04 17.08 24.69
C ALA A 268 7.80 17.93 25.09
N PRO A 269 7.43 19.02 24.40
CA PRO A 269 6.23 19.79 24.73
C PRO A 269 4.93 18.98 24.53
N TYR A 270 4.87 18.09 23.54
CA TYR A 270 3.71 17.24 23.30
C TYR A 270 3.59 16.15 24.36
N LYS A 271 4.73 15.59 24.78
CA LYS A 271 4.84 14.63 25.89
C LYS A 271 4.27 15.22 27.19
N ALA A 272 4.66 16.45 27.54
CA ALA A 272 4.16 17.12 28.73
C ALA A 272 2.63 17.35 28.70
N ARG A 273 2.05 17.55 27.51
CA ARG A 273 0.60 17.76 27.32
C ARG A 273 -0.23 16.49 27.47
N LEU A 274 0.28 15.36 26.98
CA LEU A 274 -0.44 14.07 26.95
C LEU A 274 -0.67 13.45 28.34
N GLY A 275 0.08 13.87 29.37
CA GLY A 275 -0.05 13.33 30.72
C GLY A 275 0.05 11.81 30.75
N HIS A 276 -0.86 11.12 31.45
CA HIS A 276 -0.84 9.64 31.57
C HIS A 276 -0.99 8.89 30.25
N LYS A 277 -1.60 9.50 29.21
CA LYS A 277 -1.78 8.85 27.89
C LYS A 277 -0.45 8.61 27.17
N ILE A 278 0.63 9.29 27.59
CA ILE A 278 1.97 9.14 27.02
C ILE A 278 2.57 7.75 27.25
N LYS A 279 2.23 7.10 28.37
CA LYS A 279 2.95 5.90 28.86
C LYS A 279 3.03 4.82 27.79
N LYS A 280 1.92 4.58 27.09
CA LYS A 280 1.83 3.64 25.97
C LYS A 280 2.81 3.96 24.83
N TYR A 281 2.99 5.23 24.48
CA TYR A 281 3.89 5.65 23.42
C TYR A 281 5.36 5.59 23.87
N ASP A 282 5.65 6.00 25.10
CA ASP A 282 7.00 5.88 25.67
C ASP A 282 7.42 4.41 25.82
N ASP A 283 6.51 3.52 26.25
CA ASP A 283 6.78 2.07 26.32
C ASP A 283 7.09 1.50 24.92
N GLU A 284 6.35 1.90 23.88
CA GLU A 284 6.63 1.48 22.50
C GLU A 284 7.95 2.08 21.98
N LEU A 285 8.27 3.35 22.28
CA LEU A 285 9.56 3.95 21.94
C LEU A 285 10.72 3.21 22.60
N GLN A 286 10.62 2.92 23.89
CA GLN A 286 11.64 2.17 24.63
C GLN A 286 11.83 0.77 24.05
N GLN A 287 10.74 0.05 23.77
CA GLN A 287 10.83 -1.28 23.15
C GLN A 287 11.55 -1.24 21.80
N ILE A 288 11.27 -0.25 20.96
CA ILE A 288 11.93 -0.11 19.66
C ILE A 288 13.41 0.25 19.86
N MET A 289 13.72 1.18 20.78
CA MET A 289 15.10 1.58 21.09
C MET A 289 15.95 0.43 21.60
N CYS A 290 15.39 -0.47 22.42
CA CYS A 290 16.08 -1.67 22.89
C CYS A 290 16.38 -2.71 21.80
N LEU A 291 15.72 -2.62 20.63
CA LEU A 291 15.96 -3.54 19.51
C LEU A 291 17.07 -3.06 18.59
N PHE A 292 17.44 -1.77 18.63
CA PHE A 292 18.52 -1.25 17.82
C PHE A 292 19.87 -1.76 18.28
N ASP A 293 20.75 -2.02 17.31
CA ASP A 293 22.17 -2.10 17.59
C ASP A 293 22.70 -0.67 17.88
N PRO A 294 23.38 -0.44 19.02
CA PRO A 294 23.90 0.89 19.37
C PRO A 294 24.83 1.50 18.32
N ASP A 295 25.64 0.68 17.65
CA ASP A 295 26.59 1.16 16.65
C ASP A 295 25.88 1.57 15.35
N GLU A 296 24.88 0.78 14.91
CA GLU A 296 24.06 1.15 13.75
C GLU A 296 23.24 2.42 14.01
N PHE A 297 22.69 2.58 15.22
CA PHE A 297 21.85 3.74 15.53
C PHE A 297 22.64 5.06 15.57
N ILE A 298 23.90 5.04 16.01
CA ILE A 298 24.69 6.25 16.28
C ILE A 298 25.57 6.64 15.08
N LYS A 299 26.13 5.66 14.36
CA LYS A 299 27.16 5.91 13.34
C LYS A 299 26.61 5.94 11.91
N ASP A 300 25.45 5.32 11.69
CA ASP A 300 24.90 5.12 10.34
C ASP A 300 23.76 6.11 10.02
N ASP A 301 24.12 7.27 9.46
CA ASP A 301 23.16 8.25 8.92
C ASP A 301 22.92 8.07 7.42
N THR A 302 23.10 6.85 6.88
CA THR A 302 22.85 6.57 5.47
C THR A 302 21.34 6.61 5.15
N PRO A 303 20.96 6.81 3.88
CA PRO A 303 19.56 6.81 3.48
C PRO A 303 18.86 5.46 3.74
N LEU A 304 17.64 5.52 4.27
CA LEU A 304 16.78 4.36 4.50
C LEU A 304 16.25 3.81 3.17
N SER A 305 16.14 2.48 3.06
CA SER A 305 15.43 1.82 1.97
C SER A 305 13.92 1.85 2.20
N GLY A 306 13.12 1.50 1.18
CA GLY A 306 11.65 1.47 1.30
C GLY A 306 11.09 0.54 2.39
N GLU A 307 11.90 -0.32 3.02
CA GLU A 307 11.48 -1.14 4.17
C GLU A 307 10.99 -0.27 5.33
N PHE A 308 11.55 0.93 5.52
CA PHE A 308 11.10 1.82 6.60
C PHE A 308 9.62 2.21 6.43
N LEU A 309 9.12 2.31 5.19
CA LEU A 309 7.70 2.61 4.95
C LEU A 309 6.80 1.46 5.39
N LEU A 310 7.25 0.21 5.27
CA LEU A 310 6.52 -0.96 5.76
C LEU A 310 6.40 -0.92 7.28
N GLY A 311 7.52 -0.74 7.98
CA GLY A 311 7.55 -0.62 9.44
C GLY A 311 6.72 0.56 9.94
N PHE A 312 6.83 1.70 9.27
CA PHE A 312 6.02 2.89 9.54
C PHE A 312 4.52 2.60 9.37
N HIS A 313 4.12 2.00 8.26
CA HIS A 313 2.70 1.75 7.97
C HIS A 313 2.08 0.74 8.95
N SER A 314 2.78 -0.37 9.23
CA SER A 314 2.31 -1.41 10.14
C SER A 314 2.21 -0.91 11.59
N GLN A 315 3.21 -0.18 12.09
CA GLN A 315 3.19 0.38 13.45
C GLN A 315 2.06 1.40 13.60
N ARG A 316 1.88 2.27 12.60
CA ARG A 316 0.81 3.27 12.60
C ARG A 316 -0.58 2.63 12.58
N ALA A 317 -0.79 1.60 11.75
CA ALA A 317 -2.04 0.86 11.72
C ALA A 317 -2.37 0.20 13.08
N GLU A 318 -1.37 -0.35 13.76
CA GLU A 318 -1.53 -0.95 15.09
C GLU A 318 -1.90 0.09 16.15
N LEU A 319 -1.24 1.24 16.16
CA LEU A 319 -1.52 2.32 17.11
C LEU A 319 -2.96 2.84 16.97
N TYR A 320 -3.44 3.01 15.73
CA TYR A 320 -4.82 3.41 15.46
C TYR A 320 -5.84 2.35 15.90
N LYS A 321 -5.59 1.05 15.65
CA LYS A 321 -6.46 -0.03 16.15
C LYS A 321 -6.57 -0.04 17.67
N LYS A 322 -5.45 0.18 18.36
CA LYS A 322 -5.43 0.26 19.83
C LYS A 322 -6.18 1.49 20.34
N ALA A 323 -6.10 2.63 19.63
CA ALA A 323 -6.83 3.85 20.00
C ALA A 323 -8.35 3.68 19.87
N THR A 324 -8.82 3.08 18.76
CA THR A 324 -10.26 2.82 18.57
C THR A 324 -10.81 1.86 19.62
N LYS A 325 -10.01 0.88 20.08
CA LYS A 325 -10.41 -0.04 21.15
C LYS A 325 -10.45 0.62 22.53
N SER A 326 -9.50 1.50 22.84
CA SER A 326 -9.53 2.24 24.11
C SER A 326 -10.73 3.19 24.19
N ASP A 327 -11.06 3.86 23.09
CA ASP A 327 -12.19 4.79 23.06
C ASP A 327 -13.53 4.05 23.22
N ALA A 328 -13.69 2.88 22.58
CA ALA A 328 -14.87 2.03 22.73
C ALA A 328 -15.03 1.50 24.18
N ASN A 329 -13.96 1.02 24.81
CA ASN A 329 -14.02 0.56 26.20
C ASN A 329 -14.33 1.71 27.18
N THR A 330 -13.82 2.91 26.92
CA THR A 330 -14.08 4.09 27.77
C THR A 330 -15.55 4.55 27.65
N GLU A 331 -16.14 4.43 26.45
CA GLU A 331 -17.56 4.71 26.23
C GLU A 331 -18.49 3.66 26.88
N GLU A 332 -18.11 2.38 26.88
CA GLU A 332 -18.86 1.31 27.56
C GLU A 332 -18.78 1.45 29.09
N GLU A 333 -17.61 1.69 29.66
CA GLU A 333 -17.44 1.95 31.11
C GLU A 333 -18.21 3.21 31.56
N SER A 334 -18.27 4.25 30.73
CA SER A 334 -19.04 5.47 31.03
C SER A 334 -20.57 5.28 30.99
N LYS A 335 -21.05 4.21 30.34
CA LYS A 335 -22.47 3.83 30.31
C LYS A 335 -22.85 2.91 31.47
N GLU A 336 -21.96 2.02 31.90
CA GLU A 336 -22.18 1.16 33.07
C GLU A 336 -22.17 1.92 34.40
N VAL A 337 -21.41 3.01 34.52
CA VAL A 337 -21.40 3.87 35.73
C VAL A 337 -22.65 4.76 35.83
N LYS A 338 -23.52 4.78 34.81
CA LYS A 338 -24.78 5.57 34.78
C LYS A 338 -26.06 4.73 34.95
N LEU A 339 -25.93 3.44 35.22
CA LEU A 339 -27.00 2.56 35.70
C LEU A 339 -26.78 2.24 37.17
#